data_AF-A0A067TME0-F1
#
_entry.id   AF-A0A067TME0-F1
#
_cell.length_a   1.000
_cell.length_b   1.000
_cell.length_c   1.000
_cell.angle_alpha   90.00
_cell.angle_beta   90.00
_cell.angle_gamma   90.00
#
_symmetry.space_group_name_H-M   'P 1'
#
loop_
_entity.id
_entity.type
_entity.pdbx_description
1 polymer ?
#
loop_
_entity_poly.entity_id
_entity_poly.type
_entity_poly.pdbx_seq_one_letter_code
_entity_poly.pdbx_strand_id
1 'polypeptide(L)'
;MSEKKRKAEANVYPLFLKKAKPGSKDTSTQTAPKDFHADANLAAFQELLDFSLVNDEAEITRRFDIIPRMLIHEFRLVVKPENKPEVEFQIMEAEFYIQVATCHEDPFTHWSEEQKISGRWYFNRAPKFSKDSHRSLTSSTEYRSGSRKGMDLTLGGSP
;
A
#
# COMPACT_ATOMS: atom_id res chain seq x y z
N MET A 1 -24.35 31.42 -30.98
CA MET A 1 -24.65 31.74 -29.56
C MET A 1 -25.45 30.59 -28.95
N SER A 2 -24.86 29.88 -27.99
CA SER A 2 -25.50 29.39 -26.75
C SER A 2 -24.61 28.29 -26.16
N GLU A 3 -23.77 28.71 -25.23
CA GLU A 3 -22.87 27.87 -24.43
C GLU A 3 -23.71 27.14 -23.36
N LYS A 4 -23.69 25.81 -23.37
CA LYS A 4 -24.27 25.02 -22.27
C LYS A 4 -23.21 24.81 -21.18
N LYS A 5 -23.45 25.49 -20.06
CA LYS A 5 -22.76 25.45 -18.75
C LYS A 5 -22.33 24.04 -18.33
N ARG A 6 -21.03 23.88 -18.04
CA ARG A 6 -20.49 22.77 -17.24
C ARG A 6 -20.94 22.92 -15.78
N LYS A 7 -21.32 21.80 -15.16
CA LYS A 7 -21.65 21.72 -13.72
C LYS A 7 -20.41 22.02 -12.88
N ALA A 8 -20.66 22.70 -11.77
CA ALA A 8 -19.68 23.29 -10.86
C ALA A 8 -18.74 22.27 -10.23
N GLU A 9 -17.50 22.73 -10.05
CA GLU A 9 -16.38 22.08 -9.39
C GLU A 9 -16.73 21.71 -7.95
N ALA A 10 -16.43 20.47 -7.55
CA ALA A 10 -16.53 20.04 -6.17
C ALA A 10 -15.45 20.75 -5.35
N ASN A 11 -15.86 21.47 -4.31
CA ASN A 11 -14.97 22.10 -3.34
C ASN A 11 -14.06 21.05 -2.69
N VAL A 12 -12.78 21.04 -3.08
CA VAL A 12 -11.73 20.34 -2.36
C VAL A 12 -11.32 21.22 -1.18
N TYR A 13 -11.66 20.80 0.03
CA TYR A 13 -11.27 21.51 1.25
C TYR A 13 -9.77 21.26 1.53
N PRO A 14 -8.94 22.30 1.66
CA PRO A 14 -7.54 22.14 2.05
C PRO A 14 -7.49 21.89 3.57
N LEU A 15 -7.27 20.63 3.97
CA LEU A 15 -7.26 20.21 5.37
C LEU A 15 -6.05 20.70 6.18
N PHE A 16 -5.04 21.33 5.56
CA PHE A 16 -3.88 21.86 6.29
C PHE A 16 -3.31 23.14 5.67
N LEU A 17 -3.94 24.28 5.94
CA LEU A 17 -3.30 25.59 5.82
C LEU A 17 -2.76 26.02 7.19
N LYS A 18 -1.57 25.54 7.56
CA LYS A 18 -0.81 26.17 8.65
C LYS A 18 -0.33 27.53 8.16
N LYS A 19 -0.93 28.62 8.66
CA LYS A 19 -0.40 29.97 8.50
C LYS A 19 0.97 30.06 9.18
N ALA A 20 2.04 30.10 8.39
CA ALA A 20 3.35 30.52 8.87
C ALA A 20 3.40 32.06 8.89
N LYS A 21 3.75 32.61 10.06
CA LYS A 21 3.93 34.04 10.33
C LYS A 21 5.17 34.55 9.55
N PRO A 22 5.14 35.73 8.90
CA PRO A 22 6.31 36.20 8.16
C PRO A 22 7.34 36.78 9.13
N GLY A 23 8.54 36.20 9.14
CA GLY A 23 9.72 36.79 9.77
C GLY A 23 10.36 35.94 10.87
N SER A 24 11.14 34.94 10.47
CA SER A 24 12.45 34.69 11.08
C SER A 24 13.34 34.05 10.04
N LYS A 25 14.44 34.72 9.69
CA LYS A 25 15.54 34.10 8.95
C LYS A 25 16.37 33.36 9.98
N ASP A 26 16.24 32.04 10.03
CA ASP A 26 17.21 31.20 10.72
C ASP A 26 17.70 30.12 9.77
N THR A 27 18.94 30.33 9.32
CA THR A 27 19.76 29.34 8.64
C THR A 27 20.09 28.25 9.65
N SER A 28 19.30 27.19 9.70
CA SER A 28 19.70 25.94 10.33
C SER A 28 19.45 24.80 9.36
N THR A 29 20.52 24.15 8.95
CA THR A 29 20.52 22.87 8.25
C THR A 29 19.79 21.86 9.15
N GLN A 30 18.49 21.71 8.97
CA GLN A 30 17.69 20.71 9.68
C GLN A 30 17.93 19.35 9.03
N THR A 31 18.86 18.58 9.60
CA THR A 31 18.73 17.12 9.54
C THR A 31 17.43 16.75 10.24
N ALA A 32 16.53 16.09 9.50
CA ALA A 32 15.24 15.63 10.03
C ALA A 32 15.46 14.85 11.35
N PRO A 33 14.59 15.02 12.36
CA PRO A 33 14.66 14.22 13.58
C PRO A 33 14.57 12.74 13.20
N LYS A 34 15.52 11.93 13.66
CA LYS A 34 15.34 10.46 13.61
C LYS A 34 14.16 10.14 14.52
N ASP A 35 13.06 9.67 13.94
CA ASP A 35 11.91 9.19 14.71
C ASP A 35 12.35 7.96 15.51
N PHE A 36 12.61 8.17 16.80
CA PHE A 36 13.10 7.15 17.74
C PHE A 36 12.15 5.94 17.85
N HIS A 37 10.92 6.07 17.37
CA HIS A 37 9.90 5.01 17.34
C HIS A 37 9.77 4.29 15.99
N ALA A 38 10.37 4.79 14.91
CA ALA A 38 10.18 4.20 13.58
C ALA A 38 10.71 2.76 13.48
N ASP A 39 11.92 2.52 13.98
CA ASP A 39 12.55 1.19 13.95
C ASP A 39 11.79 0.20 14.85
N ALA A 40 11.34 0.65 16.02
CA ALA A 40 10.54 -0.16 16.94
C ALA A 40 9.17 -0.51 16.36
N ASN A 41 8.49 0.45 15.72
CA ASN A 41 7.21 0.24 15.05
C ASN A 41 7.35 -0.72 13.87
N LEU A 42 8.45 -0.61 13.11
CA LEU A 42 8.74 -1.51 12.00
C LEU A 42 8.97 -2.94 12.50
N ALA A 43 9.78 -3.13 13.54
CA ALA A 43 10.01 -4.45 14.13
C ALA A 43 8.71 -5.07 14.65
N ALA A 44 7.92 -4.32 15.41
CA ALA A 44 6.63 -4.78 15.91
C ALA A 44 5.65 -5.13 14.77
N PHE A 45 5.67 -4.35 13.68
CA PHE A 45 4.85 -4.64 12.50
C PHE A 45 5.31 -5.91 11.79
N GLN A 46 6.62 -6.14 11.63
CA GLN A 46 7.16 -7.36 11.02
C GLN A 46 6.76 -8.61 11.81
N GLU A 47 6.81 -8.56 13.15
CA GLU A 47 6.35 -9.66 14.01
C GLU A 47 4.87 -9.98 13.81
N LEU A 48 4.01 -8.96 13.63
CA LEU A 48 2.59 -9.18 13.35
C LEU A 48 2.34 -9.88 12.01
N LEU A 49 3.20 -9.64 11.02
CA LEU A 49 3.10 -10.25 9.68
C LEU A 49 3.69 -11.67 9.60
N ASP A 50 4.36 -12.14 10.65
CA ASP A 50 4.90 -13.50 10.70
C ASP A 50 3.85 -14.49 11.22
N PHE A 51 3.23 -15.23 10.29
CA PHE A 51 2.23 -16.24 10.57
C PHE A 51 2.82 -17.67 10.63
N SER A 52 4.15 -17.84 10.62
CA SER A 52 4.79 -19.16 10.54
C SER A 52 4.45 -20.11 11.69
N LEU A 53 4.14 -19.58 12.87
CA LEU A 53 3.77 -20.34 14.07
C LEU A 53 2.29 -20.19 14.46
N VAL A 54 1.51 -19.44 13.68
CA VAL A 54 0.09 -19.20 13.97
C VAL A 54 -0.72 -20.41 13.51
N ASN A 55 -1.52 -20.98 14.40
CA ASN A 55 -2.37 -22.14 14.12
C ASN A 55 -3.79 -22.00 14.68
N ASP A 56 -4.15 -20.80 15.15
CA ASP A 56 -5.44 -20.51 15.78
C ASP A 56 -6.11 -19.29 15.13
N GLU A 57 -7.42 -19.40 14.89
CA GLU A 57 -8.22 -18.39 14.20
C GLU A 57 -8.42 -17.13 15.06
N ALA A 58 -8.43 -17.26 16.40
CA ALA A 58 -8.53 -16.09 17.27
C ALA A 58 -7.26 -15.23 17.23
N GLU A 59 -6.08 -15.86 17.15
CA GLU A 59 -4.84 -15.13 16.91
C GLU A 59 -4.82 -14.43 15.55
N ILE A 60 -5.27 -15.12 14.48
CA ILE A 60 -5.40 -14.53 13.14
C ILE A 60 -6.29 -13.28 13.20
N THR A 61 -7.48 -13.40 13.80
CA THR A 61 -8.44 -12.30 13.95
C THR A 61 -7.82 -11.11 14.67
N ARG A 62 -7.14 -11.36 15.80
CA ARG A 62 -6.47 -10.31 16.58
C ARG A 62 -5.41 -9.59 15.77
N ARG A 63 -4.62 -10.32 14.96
CA ARG A 63 -3.60 -9.72 14.08
C ARG A 63 -4.25 -8.89 12.98
N PHE A 64 -5.32 -9.39 12.35
CA PHE A 64 -6.05 -8.68 11.30
C PHE A 64 -6.79 -7.43 11.78
N ASP A 65 -7.08 -7.31 13.07
CA ASP A 65 -7.53 -6.04 13.65
C ASP A 65 -6.41 -4.99 13.68
N ILE A 66 -5.17 -5.41 13.93
CA ILE A 66 -4.03 -4.51 14.18
C ILE A 66 -3.30 -4.15 12.89
N ILE A 67 -3.06 -5.13 12.01
CA ILE A 67 -2.24 -4.97 10.80
C ILE A 67 -2.74 -3.82 9.91
N PRO A 68 -4.03 -3.74 9.51
CA PRO A 68 -4.51 -2.67 8.63
C PRO A 68 -4.40 -1.30 9.29
N ARG A 69 -4.67 -1.21 10.59
CA ARG A 69 -4.57 0.05 11.35
C ARG A 69 -3.13 0.55 11.34
N MET A 70 -2.17 -0.31 11.67
CA MET A 70 -0.75 0.07 11.64
C MET A 70 -0.33 0.46 10.22
N LEU A 71 -0.63 -0.37 9.21
CA LEU A 71 -0.21 -0.15 7.83
C LEU A 71 -0.74 1.18 7.25
N ILE A 72 -2.00 1.51 7.49
CA ILE A 72 -2.66 2.69 6.91
C ILE A 72 -2.30 3.98 7.66
N HIS A 73 -2.17 3.91 8.99
CA HIS A 73 -2.01 5.10 9.82
C HIS A 73 -0.55 5.42 10.17
N GLU A 74 0.28 4.40 10.40
CA GLU A 74 1.62 4.58 10.94
C GLU A 74 2.72 4.52 9.86
N PHE A 75 2.40 3.99 8.67
CA PHE A 75 3.38 3.85 7.59
C PHE A 75 3.08 4.76 6.39
N ARG A 76 4.17 5.15 5.71
CA ARG A 76 4.18 5.81 4.41
C ARG A 76 5.03 4.99 3.46
N LEU A 77 4.56 4.81 2.22
CA LEU A 77 5.36 4.18 1.18
C LEU A 77 6.28 5.24 0.59
N VAL A 78 7.59 5.04 0.69
CA VAL A 78 8.59 5.96 0.13
C VAL A 78 9.24 5.30 -1.08
N VAL A 79 9.07 5.92 -2.24
CA VAL A 79 9.76 5.53 -3.47
C VAL A 79 11.01 6.39 -3.60
N LYS A 80 12.17 5.74 -3.77
CA LYS A 80 13.48 6.39 -3.94
C LYS A 80 14.01 6.15 -5.36
N PRO A 81 13.59 6.94 -6.36
CA PRO A 81 14.07 6.77 -7.71
C PRO A 81 15.51 7.30 -7.84
N GLU A 82 16.30 6.64 -8.66
CA GLU A 82 17.67 7.07 -8.94
C GLU A 82 17.68 8.48 -9.54
N ASN A 83 18.48 9.38 -8.97
CA ASN A 83 18.66 10.76 -9.41
C ASN A 83 17.37 11.62 -9.42
N LYS A 84 16.36 11.27 -8.61
CA LYS A 84 15.13 12.03 -8.45
C LYS A 84 14.81 12.19 -6.96
N PRO A 85 14.06 13.24 -6.57
CA PRO A 85 13.61 13.38 -5.20
C PRO A 85 12.75 12.19 -4.78
N GLU A 86 12.82 11.85 -3.50
CA GLU A 86 11.96 10.82 -2.90
C GLU A 86 10.49 11.24 -3.04
N VAL A 87 9.63 10.25 -3.26
CA VAL A 87 8.18 10.46 -3.38
C VAL A 87 7.49 9.62 -2.33
N GLU A 88 6.72 10.28 -1.46
CA GLU A 88 5.95 9.64 -0.43
C GLU A 88 4.51 9.40 -0.87
N PHE A 89 3.98 8.23 -0.53
CA PHE A 89 2.61 7.84 -0.77
C PHE A 89 1.95 7.43 0.54
N GLN A 90 0.71 7.89 0.71
CA GLN A 90 -0.17 7.37 1.75
C GLN A 90 -0.87 6.11 1.25
N ILE A 91 -0.84 5.06 2.07
CA ILE A 91 -1.62 3.85 1.82
C ILE A 91 -3.08 4.18 2.16
N MET A 92 -3.96 4.03 1.18
CA MET A 92 -5.40 4.35 1.33
C MET A 92 -6.27 3.11 1.37
N GLU A 93 -5.82 2.04 0.72
CA GLU A 93 -6.51 0.75 0.63
C GLU A 93 -5.46 -0.35 0.57
N ALA A 94 -5.76 -1.48 1.20
CA ALA A 94 -4.98 -2.70 1.14
C ALA A 94 -5.93 -3.89 1.16
N GLU A 95 -5.66 -4.90 0.34
CA GLU A 95 -6.34 -6.19 0.36
C GLU A 95 -5.40 -7.23 0.96
N PHE A 96 -5.92 -8.02 1.90
CA PHE A 96 -5.13 -9.02 2.63
C PHE A 96 -5.68 -10.41 2.31
N TYR A 97 -4.80 -11.29 1.86
CA TYR A 97 -5.04 -12.70 1.64
C TYR A 97 -4.29 -13.48 2.73
N ILE A 98 -4.92 -14.53 3.26
CA ILE A 98 -4.31 -15.38 4.27
C ILE A 98 -4.25 -16.83 3.83
N GLN A 99 -3.11 -17.43 4.10
CA GLN A 99 -2.84 -18.82 3.79
C GLN A 99 -2.09 -19.47 4.94
N VAL A 100 -2.82 -19.88 5.97
CA VAL A 100 -2.28 -20.65 7.09
C VAL A 100 -2.74 -22.10 6.93
N ALA A 101 -1.82 -22.97 6.53
CA ALA A 101 -2.12 -24.39 6.30
C ALA A 101 -2.82 -24.99 7.53
N THR A 102 -3.88 -25.76 7.29
CA THR A 102 -4.70 -26.44 8.32
C THR A 102 -5.49 -25.53 9.27
N CYS A 103 -5.40 -24.20 9.14
CA CYS A 103 -6.13 -23.25 9.98
C CYS A 103 -7.08 -22.37 9.15
N HIS A 104 -6.54 -21.60 8.19
CA HIS A 104 -7.32 -20.73 7.32
C HIS A 104 -6.70 -20.63 5.93
N GLU A 105 -7.43 -21.10 4.91
CA GLU A 105 -7.05 -21.00 3.50
C GLU A 105 -8.04 -20.09 2.78
N ASP A 106 -7.59 -18.90 2.38
CA ASP A 106 -8.41 -17.99 1.60
C ASP A 106 -8.55 -18.48 0.14
N PRO A 107 -9.77 -18.86 -0.31
CA PRO A 107 -10.00 -19.41 -1.65
C PRO A 107 -9.82 -18.39 -2.78
N PHE A 108 -9.72 -17.10 -2.45
CA PHE A 108 -9.53 -16.02 -3.42
C PHE A 108 -8.06 -15.63 -3.60
N THR A 109 -7.14 -16.24 -2.86
CA THR A 109 -5.70 -16.07 -3.08
C THR A 109 -5.36 -16.47 -4.52
N HIS A 110 -4.84 -15.55 -5.33
CA HIS A 110 -4.64 -15.80 -6.77
C HIS A 110 -3.42 -16.71 -7.07
N TRP A 111 -2.68 -17.17 -6.05
CA TRP A 111 -1.50 -18.04 -6.14
C TRP A 111 -0.48 -17.66 -7.23
N SER A 112 -0.42 -16.38 -7.59
CA SER A 112 0.60 -15.88 -8.52
C SER A 112 1.99 -16.04 -7.88
N GLU A 113 3.05 -16.10 -8.68
CA GLU A 113 4.42 -16.22 -8.14
C GLU A 113 4.75 -15.08 -7.15
N GLU A 114 4.17 -13.90 -7.36
CA GLU A 114 4.32 -12.75 -6.48
C GLU A 114 3.59 -12.92 -5.13
N GLN A 115 2.50 -13.69 -5.10
CA GLN A 115 1.67 -13.95 -3.93
C GLN A 115 2.13 -15.12 -3.07
N LYS A 116 2.98 -16.00 -3.59
CA LYS A 116 3.43 -17.21 -2.87
C LYS A 116 4.27 -16.90 -1.64
N ILE A 117 4.90 -15.74 -1.60
CA ILE A 117 5.84 -15.36 -0.55
C ILE A 117 5.14 -14.43 0.44
N SER A 118 5.09 -14.86 1.69
CA SER A 118 4.45 -14.11 2.77
C SER A 118 5.04 -12.71 2.91
N GLY A 119 4.17 -11.71 3.06
CA GLY A 119 4.57 -10.32 3.28
C GLY A 119 5.11 -9.59 2.05
N ARG A 120 5.15 -10.23 0.86
CA ARG A 120 5.48 -9.50 -0.38
C ARG A 120 4.32 -8.65 -0.84
N TRP A 121 4.66 -7.41 -1.19
CA TRP A 121 3.70 -6.43 -1.70
C TRP A 121 3.65 -6.58 -3.21
N TYR A 122 2.46 -6.69 -3.76
CA TYR A 122 2.25 -6.66 -5.20
C TYR A 122 1.09 -5.73 -5.53
N PHE A 123 1.21 -5.11 -6.69
CA PHE A 123 0.16 -4.25 -7.23
C PHE A 123 -0.65 -5.05 -8.24
N ASN A 124 -1.96 -4.87 -8.19
CA ASN A 124 -2.87 -5.52 -9.11
C ASN A 124 -2.56 -5.14 -10.58
N ARG A 125 -2.34 -6.15 -11.42
CA ARG A 125 -2.19 -6.00 -12.88
C ARG A 125 -3.54 -6.26 -13.53
N ALA A 126 -4.05 -5.27 -14.25
CA ALA A 126 -5.31 -5.43 -14.93
C ALA A 126 -5.12 -6.17 -16.26
N PRO A 127 -6.09 -7.00 -16.68
CA PRO A 127 -6.11 -7.54 -18.03
C PRO A 127 -6.11 -6.41 -19.07
N LYS A 128 -5.18 -6.50 -20.01
CA LYS A 128 -5.07 -5.66 -21.19
C LYS A 128 -5.94 -6.26 -22.28
N PHE A 129 -6.94 -5.49 -22.70
CA PHE A 129 -7.76 -5.87 -23.84
C PHE A 129 -6.89 -5.95 -25.10
N SER A 130 -6.81 -7.14 -25.71
CA SER A 130 -6.12 -7.38 -26.99
C SER A 130 -7.15 -7.73 -28.05
N LYS A 131 -7.06 -7.08 -29.22
CA LYS A 131 -7.82 -7.50 -30.41
C LYS A 131 -7.16 -8.66 -31.16
N ASP A 132 -5.91 -8.97 -30.81
CA ASP A 132 -5.15 -10.08 -31.36
C ASP A 132 -5.36 -11.33 -30.50
N SER A 133 -5.97 -12.35 -31.09
CA SER A 133 -6.29 -13.65 -30.48
C SER A 133 -5.09 -14.58 -30.38
N HIS A 134 -3.94 -14.25 -30.99
CA HIS A 134 -2.72 -15.09 -30.94
C HIS A 134 -1.71 -14.66 -29.87
N ARG A 135 -2.03 -13.64 -29.08
CA ARG A 135 -1.12 -13.10 -28.07
C ARG A 135 -1.05 -14.00 -26.83
N SER A 136 0.17 -14.34 -26.40
CA SER A 136 0.43 -15.15 -25.20
C SER A 136 -0.22 -14.58 -23.93
N LEU A 137 -0.79 -15.46 -23.09
CA LEU A 137 -1.41 -15.18 -21.78
C LEU A 137 -0.52 -14.34 -20.85
N THR A 138 0.80 -14.50 -20.90
CA THR A 138 1.73 -13.73 -20.04
C THR A 138 1.91 -12.28 -20.48
N SER A 139 1.52 -11.93 -21.71
CA SER A 139 1.54 -10.55 -22.21
C SER A 139 0.23 -9.81 -21.90
N SER A 140 -0.74 -10.48 -21.28
CA SER A 140 -2.14 -10.02 -21.18
C SER A 140 -2.43 -9.08 -20.02
N THR A 141 -1.47 -8.72 -19.15
CA THR A 141 -1.74 -7.84 -18.01
C THR A 141 -0.78 -6.65 -17.95
N GLU A 142 -1.27 -5.49 -17.50
CA GLU A 142 -0.45 -4.28 -17.29
C GLU A 142 -0.83 -3.57 -15.99
N TYR A 143 0.13 -2.86 -15.41
CA TYR A 143 -0.18 -1.93 -14.32
C TYR A 143 -1.02 -0.79 -14.90
N ARG A 144 -2.20 -0.56 -14.32
CA ARG A 144 -3.04 0.59 -14.72
C ARG A 144 -2.24 1.88 -14.52
N SER A 145 -2.46 2.90 -15.34
CA SER A 145 -1.99 4.25 -15.01
C SER A 145 -2.87 4.87 -13.91
N GLY A 146 -2.53 6.08 -13.44
CA GLY A 146 -3.33 6.82 -12.44
C GLY A 146 -2.77 6.79 -11.02
N SER A 147 -3.31 7.65 -10.17
CA SER A 147 -2.82 7.93 -8.81
C SER A 147 -3.25 6.91 -7.75
N ARG A 148 -4.14 5.98 -8.10
CA ARG A 148 -4.61 4.92 -7.19
C ARG A 148 -4.16 3.55 -7.71
N LYS A 149 -3.62 2.75 -6.81
CA LYS A 149 -3.20 1.37 -7.03
C LYS A 149 -3.66 0.57 -5.82
N GLY A 150 -4.40 -0.52 -6.06
CA GLY A 150 -4.67 -1.50 -5.03
C GLY A 150 -3.36 -2.19 -4.65
N MET A 151 -3.09 -2.24 -3.36
CA MET A 151 -1.97 -2.95 -2.79
C MET A 151 -2.51 -4.23 -2.17
N ASP A 152 -1.92 -5.34 -2.54
CA ASP A 152 -2.35 -6.64 -2.08
C ASP A 152 -1.20 -7.30 -1.31
N LEU A 153 -1.57 -8.02 -0.25
CA LEU A 153 -0.65 -8.67 0.69
C LEU A 153 -1.10 -10.09 0.96
N THR A 154 -0.20 -11.05 0.79
CA THR A 154 -0.45 -12.44 1.18
C THR A 154 0.33 -12.76 2.46
N LEU A 155 -0.32 -13.39 3.44
CA LEU A 155 0.26 -13.75 4.74
C LEU A 155 0.16 -15.26 4.97
N GLY A 156 1.13 -15.86 5.65
CA GLY A 156 1.13 -17.27 6.05
C GLY A 156 1.73 -18.26 5.04
N GLY A 157 2.06 -17.81 3.83
CA GLY A 157 2.81 -18.62 2.87
C GLY A 157 4.23 -18.95 3.38
N SER A 158 4.81 -20.05 2.89
CA SER A 158 6.23 -20.36 3.13
C SER A 158 7.12 -19.20 2.65
N PRO A 159 8.19 -18.84 3.39
CA PRO A 159 9.12 -17.78 2.99
C PRO A 159 9.86 -18.07 1.68
#